data_AF-A0A176WSA3-F1
#
_entry.id   AF-A0A176WSA3-F1
#
_cell.length_a   1.000
_cell.length_b   1.000
_cell.length_c   1.000
_cell.angle_alpha   90.00
_cell.angle_beta   90.00
_cell.angle_gamma   90.00
#
_symmetry.space_group_name_H-M   'P 1'
#
loop_
_entity.id
_entity.type
_entity.pdbx_description
1 polymer ?
#
loop_
_entity_poly.entity_id
_entity_poly.type
_entity_poly.pdbx_seq_one_letter_code
_entity_poly.pdbx_strand_id
1 'polypeptide(L)'
;MDVGEVMNRTRAENAVDTIESHFAKAIANLQFVERALASELDATYPKHINPYNIVNRIKQLEAELPVLSKECQQLFAAKQDLIDTAKKNLVQNRALVRRMQARAGLSVPSDSEDAVYTSFKEILKEWNRSVQSRDPSATNGHIMAKHDLNATVFQSKARAVDS
;
A
#
# COMPACT_ATOMS: atom_id res chain seq x y z
N MET A 1 11.90 -77.04 -27.85
CA MET A 1 11.90 -75.59 -27.54
C MET A 1 13.17 -75.02 -28.13
N ASP A 2 13.03 -74.00 -28.98
CA ASP A 2 14.13 -73.39 -29.70
C ASP A 2 14.99 -72.54 -28.74
N VAL A 3 16.30 -72.80 -28.73
CA VAL A 3 17.26 -72.14 -27.84
C VAL A 3 17.35 -70.63 -28.13
N GLY A 4 17.10 -70.23 -29.38
CA GLY A 4 17.06 -68.83 -29.78
C GLY A 4 15.89 -68.05 -29.18
N GLU A 5 14.73 -68.70 -29.02
CA GLU A 5 13.52 -68.10 -28.47
C GLU A 5 13.64 -67.88 -26.95
N VAL A 6 14.29 -68.83 -26.25
CA VAL A 6 14.61 -68.71 -24.82
C VAL A 6 15.62 -67.58 -24.58
N MET A 7 16.68 -67.48 -25.38
CA MET A 7 17.68 -66.40 -25.23
C MET A 7 17.10 -65.00 -25.47
N ASN A 8 16.20 -64.84 -26.45
CA ASN A 8 15.55 -63.55 -26.71
C ASN A 8 14.60 -63.15 -25.57
N ARG A 9 13.89 -64.12 -24.98
CA ARG A 9 13.03 -63.90 -23.83
C ARG A 9 13.81 -63.45 -22.60
N THR A 10 14.93 -64.12 -22.28
CA THR A 10 15.81 -63.73 -21.17
C THR A 10 16.44 -62.35 -21.39
N ARG A 11 16.74 -61.98 -22.64
CA ARG A 11 17.24 -60.64 -22.98
C ARG A 11 16.18 -59.55 -22.78
N ALA A 12 14.93 -59.83 -23.14
CA ALA A 12 13.82 -58.92 -22.92
C ALA A 12 13.52 -58.75 -21.42
N GLU A 13 13.52 -59.84 -20.65
CA GLU A 13 13.37 -59.84 -19.19
C GLU A 13 14.48 -58.99 -18.54
N ASN A 14 15.75 -59.20 -18.89
CA ASN A 14 16.87 -58.39 -18.37
C ASN A 14 16.77 -56.89 -18.75
N ALA A 15 16.23 -56.57 -19.93
CA ALA A 15 16.03 -55.18 -20.35
C ALA A 15 14.90 -54.51 -19.54
N VAL A 16 13.83 -55.24 -19.24
CA VAL A 16 12.74 -54.78 -18.36
C VAL A 16 13.28 -54.58 -16.94
N ASP A 17 14.04 -55.52 -16.38
CA ASP A 17 14.65 -55.38 -15.05
C ASP A 17 15.57 -54.15 -14.96
N THR A 18 16.31 -53.86 -16.04
CA THR A 18 17.17 -52.67 -16.13
C THR A 18 16.34 -51.39 -16.12
N ILE A 19 15.23 -51.36 -16.86
CA ILE A 19 14.29 -50.23 -16.88
C ILE A 19 13.63 -50.03 -15.51
N GLU A 20 13.18 -51.10 -14.86
CA GLU A 20 12.61 -51.06 -13.52
C GLU A 20 13.61 -50.52 -12.49
N SER A 21 14.87 -50.95 -12.56
CA SER A 21 15.96 -50.42 -11.74
C SER A 21 16.20 -48.93 -11.97
N HIS A 22 16.16 -48.47 -13.22
CA HIS A 22 16.28 -47.05 -13.55
C HIS A 22 15.10 -46.23 -13.00
N PHE A 23 13.86 -46.72 -13.10
CA PHE A 23 12.70 -46.05 -12.53
C PHE A 23 12.75 -46.03 -11.00
N ALA A 24 13.14 -47.14 -10.35
CA ALA A 24 13.33 -47.19 -8.91
C ALA A 24 14.37 -46.16 -8.45
N LYS A 25 15.48 -46.03 -9.18
CA LYS A 25 16.51 -45.01 -8.92
C LYS A 25 15.99 -43.59 -9.16
N ALA A 26 15.22 -43.36 -10.22
CA ALA A 26 14.61 -42.06 -10.50
C ALA A 26 13.62 -41.64 -9.39
N ILE A 27 12.79 -42.57 -8.92
CA ILE A 27 11.87 -42.34 -7.80
C ILE A 27 12.64 -42.00 -6.53
N ALA A 28 13.69 -42.77 -6.19
CA ALA A 28 14.52 -42.50 -5.02
C ALA A 28 15.19 -41.12 -5.10
N ASN A 29 15.67 -40.73 -6.29
CA ASN A 29 16.26 -39.41 -6.53
C ASN A 29 15.22 -38.29 -6.39
N LEU A 30 14.01 -38.44 -6.94
CA LEU A 30 12.95 -37.45 -6.81
C LEU A 30 12.52 -37.27 -5.35
N GLN A 31 12.38 -38.36 -4.60
CA GLN A 31 12.09 -38.32 -3.17
C GLN A 31 13.22 -37.67 -2.35
N PHE A 32 14.47 -37.82 -2.79
CA PHE A 32 15.60 -37.14 -2.17
C PHE A 32 15.53 -35.63 -2.42
N VAL A 33 15.28 -35.22 -3.67
CA VAL A 33 15.13 -33.81 -4.05
C VAL A 33 13.95 -33.17 -3.30
N GLU A 34 12.80 -33.83 -3.23
CA GLU A 34 11.63 -33.37 -2.48
C GLU A 34 11.96 -33.09 -1.02
N ARG A 35 12.65 -34.04 -0.35
CA ARG A 35 13.05 -33.88 1.05
C ARG A 35 14.07 -32.77 1.26
N ALA A 36 15.04 -32.63 0.35
CA ALA A 36 16.04 -31.57 0.41
C ALA A 36 15.38 -30.19 0.26
N LEU A 37 14.48 -30.03 -0.72
CA LEU A 37 13.72 -28.79 -0.94
C LEU A 37 12.82 -28.45 0.25
N ALA A 38 12.13 -29.43 0.83
CA ALA A 38 11.31 -29.20 2.02
C ALA A 38 12.15 -28.75 3.22
N SER A 39 13.32 -29.38 3.44
CA SER A 39 14.25 -28.99 4.50
C SER A 39 14.83 -27.59 4.27
N GLU A 40 15.15 -27.24 3.03
CA GLU A 40 15.67 -25.92 2.69
C GLU A 40 14.59 -24.85 2.85
N LEU A 41 13.35 -25.14 2.48
CA LEU A 41 12.20 -24.25 2.69
C LEU A 41 11.99 -23.97 4.19
N ASP A 42 12.01 -25.01 5.02
CA ASP A 42 11.86 -24.88 6.49
C ASP A 42 13.05 -24.18 7.16
N ALA A 43 14.26 -24.33 6.60
CA ALA A 43 15.46 -23.64 7.10
C ALA A 43 15.50 -22.16 6.68
N THR A 44 15.02 -21.84 5.47
CA THR A 44 15.07 -20.50 4.89
C THR A 44 13.94 -19.61 5.40
N TYR A 45 12.74 -20.17 5.59
CA TYR A 45 11.58 -19.43 6.04
C TYR A 45 11.20 -19.83 7.47
N PRO A 46 11.00 -18.86 8.39
CA PRO A 46 10.48 -19.15 9.72
C PRO A 46 9.15 -19.92 9.62
N LYS A 47 8.91 -20.93 10.47
CA LYS A 47 7.73 -21.81 10.45
C LYS A 47 6.36 -21.12 10.37
N HIS A 48 6.29 -19.82 10.69
CA HIS A 48 5.07 -19.02 10.66
C HIS A 48 4.90 -18.17 9.40
N ILE A 49 5.89 -18.14 8.49
CA ILE A 49 5.90 -17.30 7.29
C ILE A 49 5.81 -18.18 6.06
N ASN A 50 4.62 -18.23 5.46
CA ASN A 50 4.42 -18.87 4.16
C ASN A 50 4.60 -17.83 3.03
N PRO A 51 5.61 -17.98 2.15
CA PRO A 51 5.85 -17.06 1.02
C PRO A 51 4.62 -16.87 0.12
N TYR A 52 3.82 -17.93 -0.07
CA TYR A 52 2.59 -17.86 -0.85
C TYR A 52 1.56 -16.90 -0.23
N ASN A 53 1.42 -16.95 1.09
CA ASN A 53 0.52 -16.05 1.82
C ASN A 53 0.98 -14.60 1.74
N ILE A 54 2.30 -14.35 1.79
CA ILE A 54 2.86 -13.01 1.59
C ILE A 54 2.53 -12.50 0.19
N VAL A 55 2.78 -13.29 -0.84
CA VAL A 55 2.50 -12.89 -2.23
C VAL A 55 1.02 -12.59 -2.43
N ASN A 56 0.13 -13.41 -1.86
CA ASN A 56 -1.31 -13.16 -1.93
C ASN A 56 -1.69 -11.86 -1.20
N ARG A 57 -1.11 -11.61 -0.02
CA ARG A 57 -1.35 -10.37 0.72
C ARG A 57 -0.83 -9.15 -0.05
N ILE A 58 0.31 -9.26 -0.72
CA ILE A 58 0.86 -8.20 -1.57
C ILE A 58 -0.11 -7.91 -2.72
N LYS A 59 -0.58 -8.94 -3.44
CA LYS A 59 -1.55 -8.77 -4.54
C LYS A 59 -2.85 -8.11 -4.07
N GLN A 60 -3.33 -8.50 -2.88
CA GLN A 60 -4.50 -7.89 -2.27
C GLN A 60 -4.24 -6.40 -1.97
N LEU A 61 -3.10 -6.06 -1.35
CA LEU A 61 -2.73 -4.67 -1.07
C LEU A 61 -2.57 -3.85 -2.35
N GLU A 62 -1.99 -4.42 -3.41
CA GLU A 62 -1.86 -3.76 -4.72
C GLU A 62 -3.22 -3.44 -5.36
N ALA A 63 -4.25 -4.24 -5.08
CA ALA A 63 -5.63 -3.97 -5.52
C ALA A 63 -6.36 -2.96 -4.62
N GLU A 64 -6.15 -3.01 -3.30
CA GLU A 64 -6.82 -2.16 -2.31
C GLU A 64 -6.25 -0.72 -2.26
N LEU A 65 -4.93 -0.56 -2.41
CA LEU A 65 -4.25 0.73 -2.25
C LEU A 65 -4.75 1.81 -3.23
N PRO A 66 -4.96 1.53 -4.54
CA PRO A 66 -5.47 2.53 -5.47
C PRO A 66 -6.90 2.97 -5.14
N VAL A 67 -7.74 2.04 -4.66
CA VAL A 67 -9.12 2.33 -4.24
C VAL A 67 -9.09 3.26 -3.03
N LEU A 68 -8.32 2.92 -2.00
CA LEU A 68 -8.17 3.74 -0.80
C LEU A 68 -7.56 5.12 -1.11
N SER A 69 -6.60 5.18 -2.03
CA SER A 69 -6.00 6.44 -2.49
C SER A 69 -7.04 7.35 -3.15
N LYS A 70 -7.87 6.78 -4.02
CA LYS A 70 -8.97 7.50 -4.68
C LYS A 70 -10.01 8.01 -3.67
N GLU A 71 -10.41 7.18 -2.71
CA GLU A 71 -11.34 7.57 -1.64
C GLU A 71 -10.77 8.70 -0.79
N CYS A 72 -9.49 8.62 -0.41
CA CYS A 72 -8.80 9.71 0.29
C CYS A 72 -8.82 11.01 -0.52
N GLN A 73 -8.51 10.97 -1.82
CA GLN A 73 -8.53 12.15 -2.68
C GLN A 73 -9.94 12.77 -2.78
N GLN A 74 -10.97 11.94 -2.91
CA GLN A 74 -12.36 12.40 -2.90
C GLN A 74 -12.74 13.06 -1.56
N LEU A 75 -12.33 12.46 -0.45
CA LEU A 75 -12.55 13.03 0.88
C LEU A 75 -11.82 14.37 1.06
N PHE A 76 -10.58 14.49 0.58
CA PHE A 76 -9.84 15.75 0.60
C PHE A 76 -10.55 16.83 -0.23
N ALA A 77 -11.02 16.49 -1.43
CA ALA A 77 -11.78 17.41 -2.28
C ALA A 77 -13.08 17.87 -1.59
N ALA A 78 -13.86 16.94 -1.02
CA ALA A 78 -15.09 17.27 -0.31
C ALA A 78 -14.84 18.15 0.93
N LYS A 79 -13.76 17.88 1.68
CA LYS A 79 -13.36 18.72 2.82
C LYS A 79 -12.98 20.13 2.37
N GLN A 80 -12.24 20.25 1.27
CA GLN A 80 -11.82 21.54 0.75
C GLN A 80 -13.02 22.36 0.26
N ASP A 81 -13.97 21.74 -0.44
CA ASP A 81 -15.21 22.37 -0.88
C ASP A 81 -16.08 22.87 0.29
N LEU A 82 -16.20 22.06 1.36
CA LEU A 82 -16.89 22.47 2.58
C LEU A 82 -16.22 23.69 3.23
N ILE A 83 -14.89 23.68 3.31
CA ILE A 83 -14.08 24.77 3.86
C ILE A 83 -14.28 26.05 3.03
N ASP A 84 -14.27 25.96 1.70
CA ASP A 84 -14.42 27.11 0.82
C ASP A 84 -15.85 27.66 0.84
N THR A 85 -16.85 26.79 0.96
CA THR A 85 -18.25 27.18 1.19
C THR A 85 -18.42 27.90 2.53
N ALA A 86 -17.84 27.37 3.60
CA ALA A 86 -17.89 28.00 4.93
C ALA A 86 -17.22 29.39 4.93
N LYS A 87 -16.05 29.52 4.28
CA LYS A 87 -15.37 30.82 4.09
C LYS A 87 -16.26 31.82 3.37
N LYS A 88 -16.84 31.42 2.25
CA LYS A 88 -17.74 32.27 1.45
C LYS A 88 -18.91 32.76 2.29
N ASN A 89 -19.56 31.86 3.01
CA ASN A 89 -20.72 32.19 3.86
C ASN A 89 -20.33 33.14 5.00
N LEU A 90 -19.21 32.91 5.69
CA LEU A 90 -18.75 33.79 6.77
C LEU A 90 -18.44 35.21 6.28
N VAL A 91 -17.76 35.35 5.13
CA VAL A 91 -17.47 36.66 4.53
C VAL A 91 -18.76 37.37 4.12
N GLN A 92 -19.71 36.64 3.50
CA GLN A 92 -21.01 37.18 3.11
C GLN A 92 -21.86 37.63 4.32
N ASN A 93 -21.93 36.79 5.36
CA ASN A 93 -22.66 37.11 6.60
C ASN A 93 -22.06 38.33 7.29
N ARG A 94 -20.73 38.42 7.37
CA ARG A 94 -20.06 39.60 7.91
C ARG A 94 -20.39 40.87 7.13
N ALA A 95 -20.39 40.79 5.80
CA ALA A 95 -20.76 41.93 4.96
C ALA A 95 -22.21 42.37 5.18
N LEU A 96 -23.14 41.41 5.37
CA LEU A 96 -24.54 41.69 5.67
C LEU A 96 -24.69 42.38 7.04
N VAL A 97 -24.05 41.86 8.08
CA VAL A 97 -24.08 42.44 9.43
C VAL A 97 -23.55 43.86 9.43
N ARG A 98 -22.44 44.12 8.74
CA ARG A 98 -21.90 45.49 8.60
C ARG A 98 -22.87 46.45 7.90
N ARG A 99 -23.57 45.99 6.85
CA ARG A 99 -24.62 46.79 6.19
C ARG A 99 -25.77 47.08 7.14
N MET A 100 -26.16 46.12 7.98
CA MET A 100 -27.21 46.32 9.00
C MET A 100 -26.77 47.32 10.07
N GLN A 101 -25.54 47.21 10.58
CA GLN A 101 -24.97 48.16 11.55
C GLN A 101 -24.94 49.58 10.99
N ALA A 102 -24.47 49.76 9.74
CA ALA A 102 -24.47 51.06 9.07
C ALA A 102 -25.89 51.66 8.97
N ARG A 103 -26.89 50.84 8.62
CA ARG A 103 -28.30 51.27 8.54
C ARG A 103 -28.90 51.61 9.90
N ALA A 104 -28.47 50.94 10.96
CA ALA A 104 -28.88 51.20 12.34
C ALA A 104 -28.13 52.40 12.97
N GLY A 105 -27.21 53.06 12.25
CA GLY A 105 -26.40 54.16 12.77
C GLY A 105 -25.34 53.73 13.79
N LEU A 106 -25.02 52.44 13.86
CA LEU A 106 -23.98 51.89 14.73
C LEU A 106 -22.61 52.06 14.08
N SER A 107 -21.57 52.22 14.91
CA SER A 107 -20.18 52.23 14.44
C SER A 107 -19.85 50.91 13.75
N VAL A 108 -19.38 50.99 12.51
CA VAL A 108 -18.92 49.83 11.73
C VAL A 108 -17.40 49.81 11.82
N PRO A 109 -16.80 48.88 12.59
CA PRO A 109 -15.34 48.82 12.74
C PRO A 109 -14.71 48.55 11.38
N SER A 110 -13.54 49.12 11.12
CA SER A 110 -12.77 48.86 9.89
C SER A 110 -12.20 47.44 9.88
N ASP A 111 -11.70 46.96 8.72
CA ASP A 111 -11.12 45.61 8.62
C ASP A 111 -9.85 45.41 9.44
N SER A 112 -9.14 46.48 9.77
CA SER A 112 -7.95 46.48 10.64
C SER A 112 -8.29 46.59 12.12
N GLU A 113 -9.44 47.18 12.45
CA GLU A 113 -9.94 47.28 13.84
C GLU A 113 -10.60 45.98 14.31
N ASP A 114 -11.02 45.13 13.38
CA ASP A 114 -11.60 43.82 13.66
C ASP A 114 -10.50 42.76 13.83
N ALA A 115 -10.02 42.62 15.07
CA ALA A 115 -8.98 41.66 15.43
C ALA A 115 -9.38 40.21 15.12
N VAL A 116 -10.67 39.87 15.26
CA VAL A 116 -11.19 38.52 14.97
C VAL A 116 -11.15 38.25 13.48
N TYR A 117 -11.56 39.20 12.65
CA TYR A 117 -11.49 39.06 11.20
C TYR A 117 -10.05 39.06 10.66
N THR A 118 -9.15 39.81 11.30
CA THR A 118 -7.73 39.78 10.96
C THR A 118 -7.10 38.43 11.25
N SER A 119 -7.33 37.88 12.44
CA SER A 119 -6.91 36.52 12.81
C SER A 119 -7.50 35.46 11.86
N PHE A 120 -8.78 35.57 11.51
CA PHE A 120 -9.41 34.68 10.54
C PHE A 120 -8.70 34.71 9.18
N LYS A 121 -8.39 35.90 8.64
CA LYS A 121 -7.65 36.03 7.37
C LYS A 121 -6.26 35.40 7.44
N GLU A 122 -5.57 35.49 8.57
CA GLU A 122 -4.26 34.86 8.76
C GLU A 122 -4.35 33.34 8.80
N ILE A 123 -5.30 32.78 9.55
CA ILE A 123 -5.55 31.34 9.60
C ILE A 123 -5.87 30.81 8.19
N LEU A 124 -6.65 31.55 7.41
CA LEU A 124 -6.95 31.18 6.03
C LEU A 124 -5.71 31.16 5.11
N LYS A 125 -4.81 32.14 5.28
CA LYS A 125 -3.56 32.18 4.53
C LYS A 125 -2.66 30.99 4.88
N GLU A 126 -2.57 30.65 6.17
CA GLU A 126 -1.78 29.51 6.63
C GLU A 126 -2.36 28.19 6.11
N TRP A 127 -3.69 28.02 6.20
CA TRP A 127 -4.38 26.86 5.65
C TRP A 127 -4.13 26.70 4.15
N ASN A 128 -4.29 27.77 3.36
CA ASN A 128 -4.06 27.71 1.91
C ASN A 128 -2.60 27.34 1.58
N ARG A 129 -1.63 27.84 2.36
CA ARG A 129 -0.21 27.44 2.21
C ARG A 129 0.00 25.96 2.50
N SER A 130 -0.63 25.44 3.56
CA SER A 130 -0.55 24.02 3.94
C SER A 130 -1.21 23.09 2.93
N VAL A 131 -2.31 23.51 2.31
CA VAL A 131 -2.97 22.75 1.23
C VAL A 131 -2.11 22.72 -0.03
N GLN A 132 -1.53 23.87 -0.41
CA GLN A 132 -0.65 23.97 -1.59
C GLN A 132 0.66 23.17 -1.44
N SER A 133 1.24 23.11 -0.24
CA SER A 133 2.44 22.30 0.00
C SER A 133 2.18 20.80 0.05
N ARG A 134 0.91 20.39 0.20
CA ARG A 134 0.47 19.00 0.24
C ARG A 134 -0.08 18.49 -1.09
N ASP A 135 -0.19 19.34 -2.11
CA ASP A 135 -0.66 18.92 -3.43
C ASP A 135 0.39 17.98 -4.07
N PRO A 136 0.09 16.68 -4.22
CA PRO A 136 1.03 15.72 -4.79
C PRO A 136 1.31 15.99 -6.28
N SER A 137 0.55 16.87 -6.95
CA SER A 137 0.84 17.29 -8.33
C SER A 137 2.11 18.15 -8.44
N ALA A 138 2.59 18.78 -7.36
CA ALA A 138 3.86 19.50 -7.35
C ALA A 138 5.06 18.56 -7.16
N THR A 139 4.84 17.36 -6.61
CA THR A 139 5.81 16.28 -6.50
C THR A 139 5.64 15.30 -7.66
N ASN A 140 5.96 15.77 -8.87
CA ASN A 140 5.99 14.94 -10.06
C ASN A 140 6.85 13.68 -9.81
N GLY A 141 6.22 12.51 -9.80
CA GLY A 141 6.90 11.23 -10.02
C GLY A 141 7.48 10.47 -8.82
N HIS A 142 7.26 10.88 -7.56
CA HIS A 142 7.63 10.02 -6.43
C HIS A 142 6.42 9.22 -5.94
N ILE A 143 6.06 8.19 -6.72
CA ILE A 143 5.65 6.93 -6.11
C ILE A 143 6.79 6.64 -5.13
N MET A 144 6.56 6.84 -3.83
CA MET A 144 7.56 6.52 -2.80
C MET A 144 8.11 5.16 -3.15
N ALA A 145 9.39 5.12 -3.56
CA ALA A 145 9.96 3.91 -4.09
C ALA A 145 9.67 2.81 -3.08
N LYS A 146 9.25 1.62 -3.52
CA LYS A 146 8.88 0.49 -2.64
C LYS A 146 9.90 0.22 -1.52
N HIS A 147 11.15 0.64 -1.74
CA HIS A 147 12.25 0.68 -0.79
C HIS A 147 12.04 1.65 0.42
N ASP A 148 11.53 2.86 0.20
CA ASP A 148 11.30 3.88 1.22
C ASP A 148 10.13 3.56 2.15
N LEU A 149 9.12 2.86 1.64
CA LEU A 149 7.98 2.44 2.46
C LEU A 149 8.40 1.39 3.50
N ASN A 150 9.26 0.45 3.12
CA ASN A 150 9.84 -0.50 4.07
C ASN A 150 10.73 0.23 5.08
N ALA A 151 11.60 1.14 4.64
CA ALA A 151 12.51 1.88 5.53
C ALA A 151 11.77 2.70 6.59
N THR A 152 10.70 3.40 6.20
CA THR A 152 9.87 4.19 7.12
C THR A 152 9.06 3.32 8.09
N VAL A 153 8.53 2.18 7.64
CA VAL A 153 7.82 1.23 8.52
C VAL A 153 8.77 0.62 9.56
N PHE A 154 10.00 0.26 9.19
CA PHE A 154 10.98 -0.30 10.13
C PHE A 154 11.52 0.74 11.12
N GLN A 155 11.69 2.00 10.71
CA GLN A 155 12.08 3.09 11.62
C GLN A 155 10.99 3.44 12.64
N SER A 156 9.71 3.34 12.25
CA SER A 156 8.60 3.57 13.19
C SER A 156 8.47 2.49 14.26
N LYS A 157 8.77 1.21 13.91
CA LYS A 157 8.82 0.10 14.87
C LYS A 157 10.00 0.20 15.85
N ALA A 158 11.16 0.67 15.41
CA ALA A 158 12.31 0.87 16.31
C ALA A 158 12.01 1.94 17.38
N ARG A 159 11.34 3.03 17.01
CA ARG A 159 10.93 4.09 17.95
C ARG A 159 9.86 3.67 18.96
N ALA A 160 9.02 2.68 18.64
CA ALA A 160 7.97 2.19 19.53
C ALA A 160 8.46 1.14 20.55
N VAL A 161 9.71 0.68 20.42
CA VAL A 161 10.34 -0.30 21.33
C VAL A 161 11.25 0.38 22.37
N ASP A 162 11.67 1.63 22.11
CA ASP A 162 12.54 2.42 22.99
C ASP A 162 11.78 3.52 23.80
N SER A 163 10.46 3.36 24.03
CA SER A 163 9.65 4.19 24.96
C SER A 163 8.77 3.31 25.82
#